data_AF-A0A2E2K3U8-F1
#
_entry.id   AF-A0A2E2K3U8-F1
#
_cell.length_a   1.000
_cell.length_b   1.000
_cell.length_c   1.000
_cell.angle_alpha   90.00
_cell.angle_beta   90.00
_cell.angle_gamma   90.00
#
_symmetry.space_group_name_H-M   'P 1'
#
loop_
_entity.id
_entity.type
_entity.pdbx_description
1 polymer ?
#
loop_
_entity_poly.entity_id
_entity_poly.type
_entity_poly.pdbx_seq_one_letter_code
_entity_poly.pdbx_strand_id
1 'polypeptide(L)'
;MQKVSLFKKLVKRFRLKAKLLRLRVLVFGEKPNRYMLREQVDAEKVLSEVIEQALLGSQKAVLLVDADSNLAASLEARVRRRGLRTIVVSLEALYAKPDRECDDIGCVALASFSPKVQLEVAMWLVTTPKLAAIPFEYVAIPHLVNKDLLEFDRYTNADFVSPLVSKVEGLSYEIYRNSLNVFRPKTDIRDFFELSQIIYQLEQRQVPGSIAEFGSFYGHSGYLISTFIEALGSDKKLFMFDMFDHFPEEEIGVDSFWSGTHKVDFSAVQAKFQGRGNVELVKGDFTKTFAETDTGDLALAFIDCDSYRGTQYLLNKIWDRKLALGGVVVLEDYGHAALLGNRVAAHEFFDKKEGAYTYFSQLSGFFVAVKVAN
;
A
#
# COMPACT_ATOMS: atom_id res chain seq x y z
N MET A 1 -31.15 -17.53 -42.47
CA MET A 1 -29.68 -17.43 -42.76
C MET A 1 -29.10 -16.01 -42.84
N GLN A 2 -29.87 -14.90 -42.77
CA GLN A 2 -29.32 -13.54 -42.88
C GLN A 2 -28.73 -12.93 -41.59
N LYS A 3 -29.17 -13.35 -40.38
CA LYS A 3 -28.64 -12.77 -39.11
C LYS A 3 -27.22 -13.20 -38.74
N VAL A 4 -26.78 -14.38 -39.19
CA VAL A 4 -25.41 -14.92 -38.93
C VAL A 4 -24.33 -14.20 -39.77
N SER A 5 -24.71 -13.64 -40.92
CA SER A 5 -23.84 -12.86 -41.81
C SER A 5 -23.46 -11.50 -41.21
N LEU A 6 -24.41 -10.84 -40.53
CA LEU A 6 -24.19 -9.55 -39.88
C LEU A 6 -23.28 -9.66 -38.64
N PHE A 7 -23.47 -10.71 -37.84
CA PHE A 7 -22.65 -10.97 -36.66
C PHE A 7 -21.20 -11.33 -37.02
N LYS A 8 -20.99 -12.16 -38.06
CA LYS A 8 -19.64 -12.46 -38.59
C LYS A 8 -18.95 -11.23 -39.18
N LYS A 9 -19.69 -10.31 -39.82
CA LYS A 9 -19.15 -9.01 -40.26
C LYS A 9 -18.79 -8.10 -39.08
N LEU A 10 -19.61 -8.05 -38.03
CA LEU A 10 -19.32 -7.28 -36.81
C LEU A 10 -18.07 -7.80 -36.09
N VAL A 11 -17.97 -9.12 -35.88
CA VAL A 11 -16.82 -9.76 -35.23
C VAL A 11 -15.53 -9.59 -36.06
N LYS A 12 -15.61 -9.66 -37.40
CA LYS A 12 -14.47 -9.31 -38.27
C LYS A 12 -14.08 -7.84 -38.11
N ARG A 13 -15.04 -6.91 -38.04
CA ARG A 13 -14.79 -5.46 -37.89
C ARG A 13 -14.19 -5.12 -36.52
N PHE A 14 -14.63 -5.78 -35.45
CA PHE A 14 -14.04 -5.65 -34.11
C PHE A 14 -12.62 -6.23 -34.03
N ARG A 15 -12.38 -7.41 -34.62
CA ARG A 15 -11.03 -7.98 -34.73
C ARG A 15 -10.11 -7.13 -35.60
N LEU A 16 -10.62 -6.51 -36.66
CA LEU A 16 -9.85 -5.57 -37.49
C LEU A 16 -9.54 -4.30 -36.70
N LYS A 17 -10.49 -3.76 -35.94
CA LYS A 17 -10.30 -2.56 -35.10
C LYS A 17 -9.27 -2.82 -34.01
N ALA A 18 -9.31 -3.95 -33.32
CA ALA A 18 -8.31 -4.34 -32.33
C ALA A 18 -6.92 -4.60 -32.96
N LYS A 19 -6.86 -5.22 -34.14
CA LYS A 19 -5.61 -5.40 -34.89
C LYS A 19 -5.04 -4.07 -35.39
N LEU A 20 -5.88 -3.16 -35.88
CA LEU A 20 -5.51 -1.80 -36.28
C LEU A 20 -5.07 -0.96 -35.08
N LEU A 21 -5.70 -1.12 -33.92
CA LEU A 21 -5.28 -0.49 -32.68
C LEU A 21 -3.89 -1.00 -32.29
N ARG A 22 -3.67 -2.33 -32.28
CA ARG A 22 -2.36 -2.94 -32.01
C ARG A 22 -1.29 -2.52 -33.02
N LEU A 23 -1.62 -2.48 -34.31
CA LEU A 23 -0.70 -2.04 -35.36
C LEU A 23 -0.36 -0.54 -35.20
N ARG A 24 -1.36 0.29 -34.85
CA ARG A 24 -1.17 1.71 -34.56
C ARG A 24 -0.31 1.92 -33.32
N VAL A 25 -0.50 1.12 -32.27
CA VAL A 25 0.35 1.09 -31.08
C VAL A 25 1.79 0.68 -31.45
N LEU A 26 1.94 -0.32 -32.31
CA LEU A 26 3.25 -0.80 -32.77
C LEU A 26 4.00 0.24 -33.63
N VAL A 27 3.27 1.02 -34.43
CA VAL A 27 3.82 1.97 -35.41
C VAL A 27 3.97 3.38 -34.85
N PHE A 28 3.05 3.83 -33.98
CA PHE A 28 3.00 5.21 -33.48
C PHE A 28 3.12 5.32 -31.95
N GLY A 29 3.34 4.21 -31.25
CA GLY A 29 3.25 4.14 -29.79
C GLY A 29 1.80 4.17 -29.31
N GLU A 30 1.57 3.77 -28.05
CA GLU A 30 0.29 4.05 -27.39
C GLU A 30 0.15 5.57 -27.21
N LYS A 31 -1.02 6.12 -27.54
CA LYS A 31 -1.33 7.48 -27.09
C LYS A 31 -1.35 7.44 -25.55
N PRO A 32 -0.63 8.33 -24.87
CA PRO A 32 -0.64 8.36 -23.42
C PRO A 32 -2.08 8.58 -22.94
N ASN A 33 -2.51 7.70 -22.04
CA ASN A 33 -3.82 7.74 -21.42
C ASN A 33 -3.62 8.32 -20.02
N ARG A 34 -4.50 9.23 -19.57
CA ARG A 34 -4.45 9.78 -18.20
C ARG A 34 -4.34 8.72 -17.11
N TYR A 35 -4.89 7.54 -17.34
CA TYR A 35 -4.86 6.43 -16.39
C TYR A 35 -3.59 5.55 -16.48
N MET A 36 -2.79 5.68 -17.54
CA MET A 36 -1.58 4.89 -17.77
C MET A 36 -0.48 5.79 -18.32
N LEU A 37 0.23 6.45 -17.40
CA LEU A 37 1.35 7.33 -17.69
C LEU A 37 2.64 6.70 -17.16
N ARG A 38 3.71 6.81 -17.94
CA ARG A 38 5.04 6.28 -17.59
C ARG A 38 6.12 7.35 -17.59
N GLU A 39 5.94 8.40 -18.40
CA GLU A 39 6.91 9.49 -18.55
C GLU A 39 6.29 10.84 -18.18
N GLN A 40 7.11 11.72 -17.60
CA GLN A 40 6.68 13.07 -17.21
C GLN A 40 6.20 13.91 -18.40
N VAL A 41 6.88 13.79 -19.55
CA VAL A 41 6.52 14.53 -20.77
C VAL A 41 5.12 14.19 -21.28
N ASP A 42 4.73 12.92 -21.16
CA ASP A 42 3.41 12.45 -21.55
C ASP A 42 2.36 12.91 -20.54
N ALA A 43 2.71 12.91 -19.25
CA ALA A 43 1.85 13.39 -18.19
C ALA A 43 1.53 14.89 -18.36
N GLU A 44 2.54 15.72 -18.62
CA GLU A 44 2.35 17.15 -18.92
C GLU A 44 1.46 17.39 -20.13
N LYS A 45 1.67 16.61 -21.19
CA LYS A 45 0.87 16.70 -22.41
C LYS A 45 -0.59 16.37 -22.12
N VAL A 46 -0.84 15.23 -21.48
CA VAL A 46 -2.19 14.79 -21.11
C VAL A 46 -2.86 15.78 -20.16
N LEU A 47 -2.14 16.30 -19.16
CA LEU A 47 -2.67 17.31 -18.25
C LEU A 47 -3.10 18.58 -19.01
N SER A 48 -2.28 19.06 -19.95
CA SER A 48 -2.66 20.22 -20.78
C SER A 48 -3.89 19.96 -21.66
N GLU A 49 -4.06 18.72 -22.14
CA GLU A 49 -5.22 18.31 -22.94
C GLU A 49 -6.49 18.26 -22.09
N VAL A 50 -6.44 17.68 -20.89
CA VAL A 50 -7.64 17.61 -20.02
C VAL A 50 -8.03 18.98 -19.44
N ILE A 51 -7.07 19.86 -19.16
CA ILE A 51 -7.33 21.25 -18.78
C ILE A 51 -8.10 21.99 -19.89
N GLU A 52 -7.66 21.83 -21.15
CA GLU A 52 -8.35 22.41 -22.30
C GLU A 52 -9.76 21.85 -22.46
N GLN A 53 -9.94 20.53 -22.28
CA GLN A 53 -11.26 19.91 -22.31
C GLN A 53 -12.19 20.44 -21.21
N ALA A 54 -11.68 20.63 -19.99
CA ALA A 54 -12.44 21.17 -18.86
C ALA A 54 -12.94 22.62 -19.11
N LEU A 55 -12.24 23.37 -19.96
CA LEU A 55 -12.59 24.74 -20.34
C LEU A 55 -13.26 24.88 -21.71
N LEU A 56 -13.65 23.77 -22.37
CA LEU A 56 -14.28 23.85 -23.69
C LEU A 56 -15.52 24.74 -23.68
N GLY A 57 -15.50 25.78 -24.52
CA GLY A 57 -16.60 26.75 -24.63
C GLY A 57 -16.64 27.80 -23.51
N SER A 58 -15.62 27.86 -22.65
CA SER A 58 -15.48 28.82 -21.56
C SER A 58 -14.32 29.80 -21.81
N GLN A 59 -14.49 31.08 -21.42
CA GLN A 59 -13.43 32.09 -21.42
C GLN A 59 -12.75 32.26 -20.05
N LYS A 60 -13.12 31.41 -19.07
CA LYS A 60 -12.58 31.46 -17.71
C LYS A 60 -11.11 31.03 -17.67
N ALA A 61 -10.39 31.45 -16.63
CA ALA A 61 -9.00 31.06 -16.42
C ALA A 61 -8.85 29.65 -15.83
N VAL A 62 -7.65 29.12 -16.05
CA VAL A 62 -7.05 28.05 -15.25
C VAL A 62 -6.40 28.66 -14.01
N LEU A 63 -6.80 28.21 -12.83
CA LEU A 63 -6.04 28.42 -11.59
C LEU A 63 -4.99 27.30 -11.48
N LEU A 64 -3.75 27.59 -11.84
CA LEU A 64 -2.65 26.62 -11.76
C LEU A 64 -1.99 26.70 -10.38
N VAL A 65 -2.14 25.65 -9.60
CA VAL A 65 -1.54 25.48 -8.28
C VAL A 65 -0.10 24.98 -8.47
N ASP A 66 0.86 25.82 -8.11
CA ASP A 66 2.28 25.52 -8.08
C ASP A 66 2.65 24.77 -6.80
N ALA A 67 2.93 23.48 -6.93
CA ALA A 67 3.52 22.62 -5.91
C ALA A 67 4.83 21.94 -6.40
N ASP A 68 5.29 22.31 -7.60
CA ASP A 68 6.56 21.96 -8.23
C ASP A 68 6.80 23.02 -9.30
N SER A 69 7.69 23.98 -9.00
CA SER A 69 7.84 25.17 -9.84
C SER A 69 8.35 24.87 -11.25
N ASN A 70 9.12 23.78 -11.43
CA ASN A 70 9.58 23.38 -12.76
C ASN A 70 8.40 22.86 -13.59
N LEU A 71 7.58 21.99 -12.98
CA LEU A 71 6.38 21.47 -13.62
C LEU A 71 5.34 22.56 -13.87
N ALA A 72 5.14 23.49 -12.91
CA ALA A 72 4.23 24.61 -13.04
C ALA A 72 4.62 25.51 -14.22
N ALA A 73 5.90 25.86 -14.35
CA ALA A 73 6.40 26.66 -15.47
C ALA A 73 6.19 25.95 -16.82
N SER A 74 6.49 24.65 -16.89
CA SER A 74 6.27 23.85 -18.12
C SER A 74 4.79 23.77 -18.50
N LEU A 75 3.91 23.47 -17.53
CA LEU A 75 2.47 23.39 -17.72
C LEU A 75 1.86 24.74 -18.10
N GLU A 76 2.26 25.82 -17.43
CA GLU A 76 1.79 27.17 -17.77
C GLU A 76 2.11 27.51 -19.22
N ALA A 77 3.35 27.26 -19.66
CA ALA A 77 3.75 27.48 -21.05
C ALA A 77 2.91 26.65 -22.04
N ARG A 78 2.60 25.39 -21.72
CA ARG A 78 1.76 24.52 -22.56
C ARG A 78 0.31 24.98 -22.62
N VAL A 79 -0.27 25.36 -21.48
CA VAL A 79 -1.66 25.85 -21.37
C VAL A 79 -1.81 27.19 -22.10
N ARG A 80 -0.85 28.11 -21.96
CA ARG A 80 -0.86 29.40 -22.68
C ARG A 80 -0.73 29.23 -24.20
N ARG A 81 0.06 28.27 -24.68
CA ARG A 81 0.14 27.93 -26.13
C ARG A 81 -1.19 27.44 -26.70
N ARG A 82 -2.10 26.95 -25.86
CA ARG A 82 -3.47 26.57 -26.25
C ARG A 82 -4.45 27.75 -26.22
N GLY A 83 -3.97 28.96 -25.94
CA GLY A 83 -4.79 30.17 -25.89
C GLY A 83 -5.60 30.33 -24.59
N LEU A 84 -5.29 29.54 -23.56
CA LEU A 84 -5.99 29.59 -22.28
C LEU A 84 -5.31 30.59 -21.34
N ARG A 85 -6.12 31.38 -20.62
CA ARG A 85 -5.62 32.29 -19.58
C ARG A 85 -5.28 31.49 -18.31
N THR A 86 -4.11 31.76 -17.74
CA THR A 86 -3.62 31.06 -16.54
C THR A 86 -3.33 32.05 -15.43
N ILE A 87 -3.76 31.71 -14.21
CA ILE A 87 -3.44 32.39 -12.95
C ILE A 87 -2.67 31.39 -12.10
N VAL A 88 -1.38 31.65 -11.83
CA VAL A 88 -0.54 30.78 -11.01
C VAL A 88 -0.66 31.18 -9.54
N VAL A 89 -0.77 30.20 -8.64
CA VAL A 89 -0.81 30.39 -7.19
C VAL A 89 0.05 29.32 -6.52
N SER A 90 0.86 29.67 -5.52
CA SER A 90 1.57 28.65 -4.74
C SER A 90 0.60 27.84 -3.88
N LEU A 91 1.00 26.65 -3.46
CA LEU A 91 0.22 25.81 -2.56
C LEU A 91 -0.14 26.53 -1.24
N GLU A 92 0.80 27.27 -0.66
CA GLU A 92 0.58 28.04 0.57
C GLU A 92 -0.42 29.18 0.35
N ALA A 93 -0.29 29.89 -0.76
CA ALA A 93 -1.17 31.00 -1.12
C ALA A 93 -2.58 30.52 -1.48
N LEU A 94 -2.73 29.27 -1.97
CA LEU A 94 -4.01 28.62 -2.17
C LEU A 94 -4.69 28.40 -0.81
N TYR A 95 -4.01 27.74 0.13
CA TYR A 95 -4.55 27.42 1.44
C TYR A 95 -4.84 28.65 2.31
N ALA A 96 -4.05 29.72 2.17
CA ALA A 96 -4.24 30.96 2.92
C ALA A 96 -5.50 31.76 2.51
N LYS A 97 -6.12 31.46 1.36
CA LYS A 97 -7.27 32.21 0.83
C LYS A 97 -8.42 31.28 0.38
N PRO A 98 -9.11 30.60 1.31
CA PRO A 98 -10.23 29.72 0.99
C PRO A 98 -11.40 30.47 0.34
N ASP A 99 -11.61 31.75 0.67
CA ASP A 99 -12.72 32.56 0.15
C ASP A 99 -12.41 33.29 -1.17
N ARG A 100 -11.32 32.93 -1.85
CA ARG A 100 -10.90 33.53 -3.13
C ARG A 100 -12.10 33.70 -4.06
N GLU A 101 -12.22 34.86 -4.70
CA GLU A 101 -13.18 35.05 -5.77
C GLU A 101 -12.82 34.14 -6.96
N CYS A 102 -13.78 33.29 -7.35
CA CYS A 102 -13.54 32.24 -8.33
C CYS A 102 -14.50 32.31 -9.52
N ASP A 103 -15.27 33.40 -9.66
CA ASP A 103 -16.28 33.56 -10.72
C ASP A 103 -15.67 33.41 -12.13
N ASP A 104 -14.43 33.86 -12.25
CA ASP A 104 -13.62 33.88 -13.47
C ASP A 104 -12.66 32.68 -13.59
N ILE A 105 -12.75 31.70 -12.67
CA ILE A 105 -12.00 30.44 -12.72
C ILE A 105 -12.91 29.33 -13.25
N GLY A 106 -12.44 28.59 -14.24
CA GLY A 106 -13.18 27.47 -14.85
C GLY A 106 -12.49 26.11 -14.71
N CYS A 107 -11.25 26.09 -14.23
CA CYS A 107 -10.49 24.87 -13.97
C CYS A 107 -9.43 25.17 -12.90
N VAL A 108 -9.30 24.30 -11.91
CA VAL A 108 -8.16 24.26 -10.98
C VAL A 108 -7.22 23.17 -11.47
N ALA A 109 -5.98 23.49 -11.77
CA ALA A 109 -4.97 22.52 -12.20
C ALA A 109 -3.86 22.41 -11.15
N LEU A 110 -3.36 21.21 -10.88
CA LEU A 110 -2.24 21.01 -9.95
C LEU A 110 -0.95 20.62 -10.70
N ALA A 111 0.10 21.42 -10.50
CA ALA A 111 1.45 21.10 -10.93
C ALA A 111 2.16 20.27 -9.86
N SER A 112 1.78 19.00 -9.72
CA SER A 112 2.52 18.02 -8.91
C SER A 112 2.22 16.61 -9.38
N PHE A 113 3.26 15.77 -9.46
CA PHE A 113 3.10 14.32 -9.64
C PHE A 113 3.03 13.56 -8.32
N SER A 114 3.21 14.23 -7.17
CA SER A 114 3.11 13.61 -5.85
C SER A 114 1.65 13.24 -5.58
N PRO A 115 1.32 11.95 -5.42
CA PRO A 115 -0.02 11.52 -5.08
C PRO A 115 -0.49 12.10 -3.74
N LYS A 116 0.43 12.25 -2.78
CA LYS A 116 0.14 12.85 -1.47
C LYS A 116 -0.36 14.29 -1.61
N VAL A 117 0.38 15.14 -2.33
CA VAL A 117 -0.02 16.53 -2.58
C VAL A 117 -1.34 16.59 -3.35
N GLN A 118 -1.54 15.69 -4.33
CA GLN A 118 -2.80 15.59 -5.06
C GLN A 118 -3.99 15.30 -4.14
N LEU A 119 -3.84 14.35 -3.22
CA LEU A 119 -4.87 14.02 -2.23
C LEU A 119 -5.11 15.17 -1.25
N GLU A 120 -4.05 15.82 -0.75
CA GLU A 120 -4.14 16.97 0.15
C GLU A 120 -4.92 18.13 -0.48
N VAL A 121 -4.59 18.49 -1.72
CA VAL A 121 -5.30 19.54 -2.47
C VAL A 121 -6.74 19.12 -2.72
N ALA A 122 -7.00 17.86 -3.11
CA ALA A 122 -8.35 17.36 -3.33
C ALA A 122 -9.21 17.45 -2.05
N MET A 123 -8.68 17.02 -0.90
CA MET A 123 -9.39 17.12 0.38
C MET A 123 -9.71 18.57 0.74
N TRP A 124 -8.74 19.47 0.56
CA TRP A 124 -8.92 20.89 0.84
C TRP A 124 -9.97 21.54 -0.08
N LEU A 125 -9.95 21.20 -1.39
CA LEU A 125 -10.90 21.71 -2.38
C LEU A 125 -12.34 21.30 -2.05
N VAL A 126 -12.56 20.05 -1.63
CA VAL A 126 -13.89 19.55 -1.25
C VAL A 126 -14.48 20.32 -0.06
N THR A 127 -13.63 20.81 0.85
CA THR A 127 -14.05 21.63 1.99
C THR A 127 -14.16 23.13 1.70
N THR A 128 -13.89 23.57 0.46
CA THR A 128 -13.83 24.98 0.07
C THR A 128 -14.96 25.32 -0.90
N PRO A 129 -16.11 25.87 -0.44
CA PRO A 129 -17.36 25.92 -1.22
C PRO A 129 -17.26 26.56 -2.62
N LYS A 130 -16.44 27.61 -2.78
CA LYS A 130 -16.31 28.32 -4.07
C LYS A 130 -15.49 27.55 -5.11
N LEU A 131 -14.52 26.75 -4.67
CA LEU A 131 -13.64 25.98 -5.55
C LEU A 131 -14.14 24.54 -5.74
N ALA A 132 -14.92 24.00 -4.81
CA ALA A 132 -15.46 22.63 -4.87
C ALA A 132 -16.31 22.36 -6.13
N ALA A 133 -16.94 23.38 -6.71
CA ALA A 133 -17.75 23.26 -7.92
C ALA A 133 -16.94 23.39 -9.22
N ILE A 134 -15.65 23.71 -9.14
CA ILE A 134 -14.77 23.93 -10.29
C ILE A 134 -14.04 22.61 -10.60
N PRO A 135 -13.95 22.20 -11.88
CA PRO A 135 -13.16 21.03 -12.28
C PRO A 135 -11.74 21.09 -11.71
N PHE A 136 -11.31 20.00 -11.07
CA PHE A 136 -9.95 19.83 -10.55
C PHE A 136 -9.17 18.85 -11.43
N GLU A 137 -8.13 19.35 -12.09
CA GLU A 137 -7.32 18.61 -13.05
C GLU A 137 -5.90 18.36 -12.54
N TYR A 138 -5.51 17.10 -12.55
CA TYR A 138 -4.19 16.61 -12.14
C TYR A 138 -3.89 15.29 -12.88
N VAL A 139 -2.62 14.89 -12.88
CA VAL A 139 -2.18 13.59 -13.42
C VAL A 139 -1.26 12.91 -12.42
N ALA A 140 -1.44 11.60 -12.22
CA ALA A 140 -0.55 10.78 -11.42
C ALA A 140 0.32 9.93 -12.34
N ILE A 141 1.53 9.60 -11.90
CA ILE A 141 2.42 8.67 -12.61
C ILE A 141 2.83 7.54 -11.66
N PRO A 142 1.90 6.64 -11.28
CA PRO A 142 2.20 5.54 -10.35
C PRO A 142 3.43 4.74 -10.76
N HIS A 143 3.64 4.56 -12.07
CA HIS A 143 4.79 3.86 -12.62
C HIS A 143 6.14 4.43 -12.16
N LEU A 144 6.29 5.76 -12.10
CA LEU A 144 7.54 6.39 -11.67
C LEU A 144 7.75 6.26 -10.16
N VAL A 145 6.67 6.39 -9.39
CA VAL A 145 6.71 6.26 -7.92
C VAL A 145 6.98 4.82 -7.49
N ASN A 146 6.42 3.85 -8.21
CA ASN A 146 6.56 2.43 -7.93
C ASN A 146 7.81 1.80 -8.57
N LYS A 147 8.77 2.58 -9.08
CA LYS A 147 10.00 2.03 -9.69
C LYS A 147 10.76 1.11 -8.75
N ASP A 148 10.85 1.47 -7.48
CA ASP A 148 11.49 0.66 -6.45
C ASP A 148 10.69 -0.64 -6.21
N LEU A 149 9.37 -0.62 -6.35
CA LEU A 149 8.58 -1.85 -6.30
C LEU A 149 9.00 -2.76 -7.46
N LEU A 150 9.11 -2.24 -8.67
CA LEU A 150 9.53 -3.02 -9.84
C LEU A 150 10.95 -3.61 -9.71
N GLU A 151 11.81 -3.03 -8.86
CA GLU A 151 13.16 -3.57 -8.57
C GLU A 151 13.10 -4.80 -7.66
N PHE A 152 12.22 -4.79 -6.66
CA PHE A 152 12.17 -5.81 -5.60
C PHE A 152 11.04 -6.81 -5.74
N ASP A 153 10.00 -6.46 -6.49
CA ASP A 153 8.81 -7.27 -6.70
C ASP A 153 9.11 -8.43 -7.65
N ARG A 154 8.66 -9.63 -7.27
CA ARG A 154 8.77 -10.83 -8.11
C ARG A 154 7.85 -10.76 -9.33
N TYR A 155 6.86 -9.86 -9.30
CA TYR A 155 5.91 -9.64 -10.39
C TYR A 155 6.31 -8.42 -11.24
N THR A 156 6.15 -8.54 -12.56
CA THR A 156 6.69 -7.55 -13.54
C THR A 156 5.77 -6.36 -13.84
N ASN A 157 4.68 -6.17 -13.08
CA ASN A 157 3.72 -5.09 -13.31
C ASN A 157 3.29 -4.40 -12.01
N ALA A 158 3.52 -3.08 -11.95
CA ALA A 158 3.14 -2.20 -10.83
C ALA A 158 2.10 -1.12 -11.23
N ASP A 159 1.52 -1.21 -12.43
CA ASP A 159 0.60 -0.20 -12.97
C ASP A 159 -0.70 -0.06 -12.14
N PHE A 160 -1.02 -1.06 -11.29
CA PHE A 160 -2.20 -1.05 -10.41
C PHE A 160 -1.88 -0.85 -8.92
N VAL A 161 -0.60 -0.74 -8.53
CA VAL A 161 -0.25 -0.49 -7.13
C VAL A 161 -0.42 0.99 -6.84
N SER A 162 -1.36 1.33 -5.97
CA SER A 162 -1.60 2.72 -5.62
C SER A 162 -0.45 3.26 -4.77
N PRO A 163 0.21 4.37 -5.15
CA PRO A 163 1.28 4.98 -4.35
C PRO A 163 0.75 5.71 -3.10
N LEU A 164 -0.57 5.91 -3.00
CA LEU A 164 -1.23 6.57 -1.85
C LEU A 164 -1.35 5.68 -0.61
N VAL A 165 -0.97 4.43 -0.76
CA VAL A 165 -1.35 3.35 0.13
C VAL A 165 -0.83 3.57 1.57
N SER A 166 0.36 4.15 1.76
CA SER A 166 0.89 4.40 3.11
C SER A 166 0.85 5.86 3.59
N LYS A 167 0.44 6.86 2.79
CA LYS A 167 0.56 8.32 3.06
C LYS A 167 1.95 8.84 3.50
N VAL A 168 2.91 7.98 3.80
CA VAL A 168 4.29 8.29 4.24
C VAL A 168 5.27 8.19 3.08
N GLU A 169 4.91 8.82 1.96
CA GLU A 169 5.62 8.85 0.67
C GLU A 169 7.11 8.45 0.73
N GLY A 170 7.47 7.34 0.07
CA GLY A 170 8.86 6.87 -0.05
C GLY A 170 9.41 6.12 1.16
N LEU A 171 8.85 6.31 2.36
CA LEU A 171 9.42 5.77 3.60
C LEU A 171 9.56 4.24 3.60
N SER A 172 8.51 3.52 3.19
CA SER A 172 8.56 2.06 3.10
C SER A 172 9.58 1.56 2.07
N TYR A 173 9.80 2.29 0.97
CA TYR A 173 10.83 1.94 0.00
C TYR A 173 12.23 2.12 0.56
N GLU A 174 12.48 3.26 1.20
CA GLU A 174 13.77 3.56 1.82
C GLU A 174 14.12 2.56 2.92
N ILE A 175 13.17 2.26 3.82
CA ILE A 175 13.36 1.29 4.89
C ILE A 175 13.64 -0.10 4.32
N TYR A 176 12.88 -0.54 3.30
CA TYR A 176 13.11 -1.83 2.66
C TYR A 176 14.48 -1.90 1.98
N ARG A 177 14.86 -0.88 1.22
CA ARG A 177 16.17 -0.83 0.57
C ARG A 177 17.31 -0.87 1.59
N ASN A 178 17.18 -0.13 2.69
CA ASN A 178 18.19 -0.08 3.74
C ASN A 178 18.29 -1.39 4.52
N SER A 179 17.18 -2.12 4.72
CA SER A 179 17.21 -3.41 5.41
C SER A 179 18.02 -4.46 4.65
N LEU A 180 18.12 -4.35 3.32
CA LEU A 180 18.92 -5.28 2.49
C LEU A 180 20.44 -5.15 2.70
N ASN A 181 20.90 -4.08 3.36
CA ASN A 181 22.30 -3.97 3.82
C ASN A 181 22.57 -4.83 5.07
N VAL A 182 21.52 -5.27 5.78
CA VAL A 182 21.60 -6.02 7.04
C VAL A 182 21.08 -7.45 6.88
N PHE A 183 20.12 -7.66 5.97
CA PHE A 183 19.46 -8.92 5.73
C PHE A 183 19.56 -9.34 4.27
N ARG A 184 19.68 -10.66 4.05
CA ARG A 184 19.30 -11.22 2.76
C ARG A 184 17.79 -11.01 2.55
N PRO A 185 17.32 -10.77 1.32
CA PRO A 185 15.89 -10.66 1.03
C PRO A 185 15.14 -11.91 1.52
N LYS A 186 14.22 -11.77 2.49
CA LYS A 186 13.32 -12.83 2.97
C LYS A 186 11.86 -12.38 2.94
N THR A 187 11.50 -11.37 3.71
CA THR A 187 10.19 -10.69 3.65
C THR A 187 9.98 -10.08 2.26
N ASP A 188 8.84 -10.35 1.63
CA ASP A 188 8.53 -9.74 0.34
C ASP A 188 8.22 -8.25 0.53
N ILE A 189 8.55 -7.43 -0.47
CA ILE A 189 8.26 -5.99 -0.41
C ILE A 189 6.75 -5.72 -0.32
N ARG A 190 5.92 -6.57 -0.92
CA ARG A 190 4.46 -6.46 -0.87
C ARG A 190 3.92 -6.72 0.55
N ASP A 191 4.52 -7.65 1.27
CA ASP A 191 4.21 -7.95 2.68
C ASP A 191 4.52 -6.74 3.55
N PHE A 192 5.72 -6.17 3.36
CA PHE A 192 6.12 -4.99 4.12
C PHE A 192 5.25 -3.77 3.79
N PHE A 193 4.74 -3.67 2.57
CA PHE A 193 3.83 -2.61 2.18
C PHE A 193 2.47 -2.74 2.86
N GLU A 194 1.92 -3.95 2.95
CA GLU A 194 0.71 -4.21 3.72
C GLU A 194 0.92 -3.95 5.21
N LEU A 195 2.04 -4.40 5.79
CA LEU A 195 2.39 -4.10 7.18
C LEU A 195 2.51 -2.60 7.45
N SER A 196 3.17 -1.86 6.54
CA SER A 196 3.33 -0.40 6.64
C SER A 196 1.97 0.30 6.66
N GLN A 197 1.03 -0.13 5.82
CA GLN A 197 -0.34 0.40 5.81
C GLN A 197 -1.05 0.14 7.14
N ILE A 198 -1.01 -1.10 7.62
CA ILE A 198 -1.68 -1.52 8.83
C ILE A 198 -1.14 -0.72 10.02
N ILE A 199 0.18 -0.66 10.18
CA ILE A 199 0.83 0.08 11.26
C ILE A 199 0.49 1.57 11.18
N TYR A 200 0.58 2.18 9.99
CA TYR A 200 0.20 3.58 9.82
C TYR A 200 -1.25 3.83 10.24
N GLN A 201 -2.19 2.96 9.86
CA GLN A 201 -3.60 3.10 10.25
C GLN A 201 -3.83 2.91 11.76
N LEU A 202 -3.09 2.01 12.40
CA LEU A 202 -3.13 1.84 13.86
C LEU A 202 -2.68 3.13 14.57
N GLU A 203 -1.63 3.78 14.09
CA GLU A 203 -1.19 5.08 14.60
C GLU A 203 -2.22 6.18 14.37
N GLN A 204 -2.75 6.31 13.15
CA GLN A 204 -3.73 7.36 12.84
C GLN A 204 -5.02 7.24 13.66
N ARG A 205 -5.40 6.01 14.02
CA ARG A 205 -6.57 5.73 14.85
C ARG A 205 -6.27 5.64 16.34
N GLN A 206 -5.00 5.84 16.74
CA GLN A 206 -4.54 5.74 18.12
C GLN A 206 -4.95 4.43 18.78
N VAL A 207 -4.90 3.32 18.03
CA VAL A 207 -5.23 1.99 18.57
C VAL A 207 -4.20 1.64 19.63
N PRO A 208 -4.59 1.40 20.90
CA PRO A 208 -3.64 1.16 21.97
C PRO A 208 -2.99 -0.22 21.84
N GLY A 209 -1.84 -0.38 22.48
CA GLY A 209 -1.14 -1.67 22.58
C GLY A 209 0.10 -1.79 21.70
N SER A 210 0.85 -2.83 21.99
CA SER A 210 2.12 -3.20 21.36
C SER A 210 1.89 -3.95 20.04
N ILE A 211 2.99 -4.28 19.36
CA ILE A 211 3.01 -5.16 18.20
C ILE A 211 3.67 -6.47 18.59
N ALA A 212 3.12 -7.60 18.18
CA ALA A 212 3.73 -8.92 18.33
C ALA A 212 3.85 -9.64 16.98
N GLU A 213 5.03 -10.16 16.69
CA GLU A 213 5.32 -11.07 15.58
C GLU A 213 5.51 -12.50 16.14
N PHE A 214 4.91 -13.49 15.50
CA PHE A 214 5.02 -14.90 15.87
C PHE A 214 5.56 -15.70 14.70
N GLY A 215 6.81 -16.15 14.83
CA GLY A 215 7.63 -16.66 13.73
C GLY A 215 8.44 -15.53 13.11
N SER A 216 9.62 -15.31 13.65
CA SER A 216 10.53 -14.22 13.25
C SER A 216 11.69 -14.70 12.39
N PHE A 217 12.02 -15.99 12.45
CA PHE A 217 13.11 -16.64 11.71
C PHE A 217 14.44 -15.86 11.79
N TYR A 218 14.91 -15.25 10.69
CA TYR A 218 16.13 -14.43 10.69
C TYR A 218 15.91 -12.97 11.13
N GLY A 219 14.65 -12.53 11.29
CA GLY A 219 14.25 -11.22 11.79
C GLY A 219 14.07 -10.11 10.75
N HIS A 220 13.95 -10.41 9.45
CA HIS A 220 13.84 -9.36 8.43
C HIS A 220 12.55 -8.54 8.57
N SER A 221 11.40 -9.20 8.72
CA SER A 221 10.09 -8.57 8.92
C SER A 221 10.06 -7.78 10.23
N GLY A 222 10.49 -8.37 11.34
CA GLY A 222 10.59 -7.65 12.61
C GLY A 222 11.50 -6.41 12.55
N TYR A 223 12.62 -6.45 11.83
CA TYR A 223 13.48 -5.28 11.62
C TYR A 223 12.78 -4.18 10.82
N LEU A 224 12.09 -4.57 9.74
CA LEU A 224 11.31 -3.66 8.90
C LEU A 224 10.18 -2.98 9.70
N ILE A 225 9.41 -3.77 10.46
CA ILE A 225 8.33 -3.30 11.35
C ILE A 225 8.91 -2.31 12.38
N SER A 226 9.95 -2.71 13.09
CA SER A 226 10.58 -1.91 14.13
C SER A 226 11.12 -0.57 13.59
N THR A 227 11.72 -0.57 12.40
CA THR A 227 12.25 0.65 11.76
C THR A 227 11.11 1.56 11.32
N PHE A 228 10.02 0.99 10.81
CA PHE A 228 8.85 1.76 10.41
C PHE A 228 8.17 2.44 11.60
N ILE A 229 7.98 1.73 12.72
CA ILE A 229 7.44 2.30 13.96
C ILE A 229 8.31 3.47 14.45
N GLU A 230 9.63 3.30 14.47
CA GLU A 230 10.57 4.37 14.86
C GLU A 230 10.44 5.60 13.93
N ALA A 231 10.36 5.38 12.62
CA ALA A 231 10.24 6.46 11.64
C ALA A 231 8.90 7.21 11.73
N LEU A 232 7.84 6.57 12.24
CA LEU A 232 6.57 7.23 12.55
C LEU A 232 6.61 8.03 13.86
N GLY A 233 7.66 7.90 14.67
CA GLY A 233 7.74 8.49 16.01
C GLY A 233 6.79 7.83 17.01
N SER A 234 6.36 6.59 16.73
CA SER A 234 5.46 5.81 17.59
C SER A 234 6.18 5.25 18.82
N ASP A 235 5.46 5.14 19.94
CA ASP A 235 5.94 4.55 21.20
C ASP A 235 5.68 3.04 21.32
N LYS A 236 5.02 2.44 20.33
CA LYS A 236 4.75 0.99 20.29
C LYS A 236 6.02 0.16 20.36
N LYS A 237 6.00 -0.85 21.23
CA LYS A 237 7.02 -1.90 21.29
C LYS A 237 6.70 -3.03 20.32
N LEU A 238 7.74 -3.67 19.79
CA LEU A 238 7.66 -4.89 19.01
C LEU A 238 8.20 -6.07 19.82
N PHE A 239 7.37 -7.08 20.04
CA PHE A 239 7.76 -8.37 20.60
C PHE A 239 7.89 -9.40 19.48
N MET A 240 9.03 -10.07 19.40
CA MET A 240 9.33 -11.05 18.36
C MET A 240 9.47 -12.43 18.98
N PHE A 241 8.43 -13.25 18.85
CA PHE A 241 8.37 -14.60 19.41
C PHE A 241 8.78 -15.63 18.37
N ASP A 242 9.81 -16.41 18.67
CA ASP A 242 10.27 -17.51 17.82
C ASP A 242 11.04 -18.54 18.65
N MET A 243 11.09 -19.78 18.17
CA MET A 243 12.00 -20.79 18.72
C MET A 243 13.46 -20.32 18.70
N PHE A 244 13.84 -19.50 17.72
CA PHE A 244 15.21 -19.08 17.38
C PHE A 244 16.22 -20.24 17.49
N ASP A 245 15.82 -21.38 16.96
CA ASP A 245 16.59 -22.61 16.91
C ASP A 245 16.23 -23.38 15.64
N HIS A 246 15.02 -23.95 15.59
CA HIS A 246 14.45 -24.63 14.44
C HIS A 246 12.93 -24.68 14.55
N PHE A 247 12.27 -25.03 13.45
CA PHE A 247 10.83 -25.25 13.42
C PHE A 247 10.44 -26.43 14.33
N PRO A 248 9.42 -26.30 15.20
CA PRO A 248 9.03 -27.36 16.12
C PRO A 248 8.50 -28.61 15.40
N GLU A 249 8.48 -29.75 16.08
CA GLU A 249 7.87 -30.97 15.53
C GLU A 249 6.36 -30.81 15.37
N GLU A 250 5.85 -31.10 14.17
CA GLU A 250 4.43 -31.03 13.85
C GLU A 250 3.81 -32.41 13.64
N GLU A 251 2.84 -32.72 14.51
CA GLU A 251 2.15 -34.01 14.52
C GLU A 251 1.01 -34.07 13.48
N ILE A 252 0.52 -32.92 13.01
CA ILE A 252 -0.55 -32.86 12.01
C ILE A 252 0.06 -32.93 10.62
N GLY A 253 -0.33 -33.94 9.85
CA GLY A 253 0.27 -34.26 8.56
C GLY A 253 0.18 -33.17 7.48
N VAL A 254 -0.71 -32.17 7.62
CA VAL A 254 -0.76 -31.04 6.67
C VAL A 254 0.45 -30.13 6.78
N ASP A 255 1.09 -30.06 7.96
CA ASP A 255 2.25 -29.18 8.22
C ASP A 255 3.50 -29.96 8.64
N SER A 256 3.44 -31.30 8.73
CA SER A 256 4.53 -32.15 9.24
C SER A 256 5.83 -32.01 8.46
N PHE A 257 5.77 -31.54 7.21
CA PHE A 257 6.94 -31.30 6.35
C PHE A 257 7.85 -30.16 6.85
N TRP A 258 7.35 -29.31 7.75
CA TRP A 258 8.15 -28.25 8.37
C TRP A 258 9.00 -28.72 9.54
N SER A 259 8.72 -29.88 10.13
CA SER A 259 9.40 -30.36 11.34
C SER A 259 10.92 -30.36 11.20
N GLY A 260 11.62 -29.70 12.13
CA GLY A 260 13.09 -29.61 12.14
C GLY A 260 13.72 -28.73 11.05
N THR A 261 12.91 -28.04 10.24
CA THR A 261 13.38 -27.08 9.24
C THR A 261 13.70 -25.71 9.87
N HIS A 262 13.87 -24.66 9.05
CA HIS A 262 14.07 -23.27 9.51
C HIS A 262 15.10 -23.10 10.63
N LYS A 263 16.30 -23.66 10.46
CA LYS A 263 17.38 -23.52 11.44
C LYS A 263 17.86 -22.06 11.55
N VAL A 264 18.00 -21.59 12.78
CA VAL A 264 18.37 -20.21 13.12
C VAL A 264 19.55 -20.19 14.10
N ASP A 265 20.53 -19.33 13.81
CA ASP A 265 21.51 -18.90 14.80
C ASP A 265 20.97 -17.68 15.55
N PHE A 266 20.50 -17.90 16.78
CA PHE A 266 19.94 -16.82 17.59
C PHE A 266 20.94 -15.69 17.86
N SER A 267 22.24 -16.00 18.02
CA SER A 267 23.24 -14.98 18.31
C SER A 267 23.41 -14.02 17.12
N ALA A 268 23.33 -14.55 15.90
CA ALA A 268 23.35 -13.76 14.68
C ALA A 268 22.09 -12.90 14.51
N VAL A 269 20.92 -13.36 14.99
CA VAL A 269 19.71 -12.54 15.05
C VAL A 269 19.89 -11.42 16.07
N GLN A 270 20.28 -11.74 17.31
CA GLN A 270 20.50 -10.73 18.36
C GLN A 270 21.46 -9.63 17.93
N ALA A 271 22.55 -9.97 17.22
CA ALA A 271 23.51 -8.99 16.71
C ALA A 271 22.87 -7.93 15.79
N LYS A 272 21.88 -8.32 14.97
CA LYS A 272 21.19 -7.39 14.04
C LYS A 272 20.19 -6.46 14.74
N PHE A 273 19.76 -6.81 15.95
CA PHE A 273 18.84 -6.03 16.77
C PHE A 273 19.55 -5.24 17.88
N GLN A 274 20.88 -5.28 17.95
CA GLN A 274 21.63 -4.45 18.88
C GLN A 274 21.31 -2.96 18.65
N GLY A 275 20.95 -2.27 19.73
CA GLY A 275 20.57 -0.85 19.69
C GLY A 275 19.11 -0.57 19.32
N ARG A 276 18.31 -1.59 18.96
CA ARG A 276 16.87 -1.42 18.67
C ARG A 276 16.05 -1.46 19.96
N GLY A 277 15.97 -0.31 20.65
CA GLY A 277 15.34 -0.19 21.98
C GLY A 277 13.83 -0.45 22.01
N ASN A 278 13.15 -0.44 20.85
CA ASN A 278 11.73 -0.77 20.73
C ASN A 278 11.47 -2.25 20.44
N VAL A 279 12.49 -3.12 20.44
CA VAL A 279 12.34 -4.56 20.15
C VAL A 279 12.67 -5.42 21.37
N GLU A 280 11.83 -6.42 21.61
CA GLU A 280 12.10 -7.52 22.54
C GLU A 280 12.09 -8.85 21.78
N LEU A 281 13.26 -9.51 21.72
CA LEU A 281 13.40 -10.85 21.14
C LEU A 281 13.06 -11.90 22.21
N VAL A 282 11.99 -12.67 21.99
CA VAL A 282 11.50 -13.69 22.93
C VAL A 282 11.78 -15.08 22.37
N LYS A 283 12.85 -15.70 22.87
CA LYS A 283 13.28 -17.04 22.45
C LYS A 283 12.53 -18.15 23.15
N GLY A 284 11.93 -19.04 22.36
CA GLY A 284 11.36 -20.31 22.78
C GLY A 284 10.03 -20.59 22.11
N ASP A 285 9.42 -21.70 22.52
CA ASP A 285 8.09 -22.10 22.08
C ASP A 285 7.06 -21.05 22.50
N PHE A 286 6.50 -20.32 21.53
CA PHE A 286 5.53 -19.25 21.79
C PHE A 286 4.25 -19.76 22.46
N THR A 287 3.98 -21.07 22.45
CA THR A 287 2.87 -21.64 23.23
C THR A 287 3.11 -21.58 24.75
N LYS A 288 4.35 -21.30 25.15
CA LYS A 288 4.77 -21.08 26.55
C LYS A 288 5.18 -19.63 26.77
N THR A 289 6.12 -19.15 25.97
CA THR A 289 6.75 -17.83 26.20
C THR A 289 5.76 -16.68 26.07
N PHE A 290 4.75 -16.77 25.18
CA PHE A 290 3.74 -15.72 25.07
C PHE A 290 2.91 -15.52 26.35
N ALA A 291 2.70 -16.59 27.14
CA ALA A 291 1.99 -16.48 28.41
C ALA A 291 2.86 -15.89 29.53
N GLU A 292 4.18 -15.99 29.39
CA GLU A 292 5.18 -15.54 30.37
C GLU A 292 5.66 -14.10 30.10
N THR A 293 5.51 -13.62 28.86
CA THR A 293 5.87 -12.25 28.46
C THR A 293 4.71 -11.29 28.65
N ASP A 294 4.93 -10.22 29.42
CA ASP A 294 3.97 -9.12 29.51
C ASP A 294 4.08 -8.18 28.31
N THR A 295 3.24 -8.44 27.32
CA THR A 295 3.13 -7.62 26.11
C THR A 295 2.18 -6.42 26.27
N GLY A 296 1.43 -6.37 27.37
CA GLY A 296 0.21 -5.57 27.47
C GLY A 296 -0.88 -6.05 26.50
N ASP A 297 -1.70 -5.11 26.03
CA ASP A 297 -2.59 -5.31 24.89
C ASP A 297 -1.83 -5.19 23.58
N LEU A 298 -2.38 -5.77 22.51
CA LEU A 298 -1.82 -5.77 21.17
C LEU A 298 -2.67 -4.90 20.23
N ALA A 299 -2.02 -3.96 19.55
CA ALA A 299 -2.57 -3.25 18.40
C ALA A 299 -2.44 -4.08 17.12
N LEU A 300 -1.35 -4.86 17.00
CA LEU A 300 -1.09 -5.76 15.87
C LEU A 300 -0.54 -7.09 16.37
N ALA A 301 -1.13 -8.18 15.90
CA ALA A 301 -0.54 -9.51 15.94
C ALA A 301 -0.26 -9.99 14.51
N PHE A 302 1.02 -10.07 14.15
CA PHE A 302 1.50 -10.62 12.89
C PHE A 302 1.89 -12.09 13.11
N ILE A 303 1.12 -13.00 12.53
CA ILE A 303 1.26 -14.45 12.70
C ILE A 303 1.84 -15.02 11.39
N ASP A 304 3.09 -15.49 11.47
CA ASP A 304 3.93 -16.03 10.37
C ASP A 304 4.62 -17.31 10.89
N CYS A 305 3.81 -18.28 11.30
CA CYS A 305 4.29 -19.49 11.98
C CYS A 305 4.03 -20.78 11.20
N ASP A 306 3.57 -20.67 9.95
CA ASP A 306 3.30 -21.71 8.96
C ASP A 306 2.20 -22.74 9.34
N SER A 307 2.06 -23.11 10.62
CA SER A 307 1.31 -24.29 11.05
C SER A 307 -0.10 -23.99 11.54
N TYR A 308 -0.99 -24.97 11.35
CA TYR A 308 -2.34 -24.99 11.89
C TYR A 308 -2.33 -24.86 13.42
N ARG A 309 -1.51 -25.66 14.11
CA ARG A 309 -1.49 -25.70 15.59
C ARG A 309 -1.03 -24.38 16.18
N GLY A 310 0.04 -23.81 15.61
CA GLY A 310 0.54 -22.49 15.99
C GLY A 310 -0.50 -21.41 15.79
N THR A 311 -1.07 -21.35 14.58
CA THR A 311 -2.08 -20.35 14.21
C THR A 311 -3.34 -20.45 15.09
N GLN A 312 -3.88 -21.66 15.26
CA GLN A 312 -5.07 -21.91 16.10
C GLN A 312 -4.81 -21.53 17.56
N TYR A 313 -3.63 -21.86 18.11
CA TYR A 313 -3.25 -21.48 19.47
C TYR A 313 -3.25 -19.95 19.61
N LEU A 314 -2.56 -19.25 18.70
CA LEU A 314 -2.40 -17.79 18.76
C LEU A 314 -3.74 -17.07 18.63
N LEU A 315 -4.59 -17.44 17.68
CA LEU A 315 -5.92 -16.85 17.52
C LEU A 315 -6.77 -16.96 18.80
N ASN A 316 -6.77 -18.14 19.43
CA ASN A 316 -7.50 -18.38 20.68
C ASN A 316 -6.93 -17.60 21.89
N LYS A 317 -5.63 -17.34 21.92
CA LYS A 317 -5.00 -16.56 23.01
C LYS A 317 -5.11 -15.07 22.80
N ILE A 318 -5.07 -14.60 21.56
CA ILE A 318 -4.92 -13.19 21.23
C ILE A 318 -6.28 -12.50 21.10
N TRP A 319 -7.19 -13.02 20.27
CA TRP A 319 -8.32 -12.26 19.76
C TRP A 319 -9.20 -11.65 20.86
N ASP A 320 -9.64 -12.48 21.81
CA ASP A 320 -10.59 -12.04 22.85
C ASP A 320 -9.88 -11.41 24.07
N ARG A 321 -8.61 -11.76 24.31
CA ARG A 321 -7.92 -11.44 25.59
C ARG A 321 -6.80 -10.41 25.50
N LYS A 322 -6.20 -10.24 24.33
CA LYS A 322 -5.00 -9.41 24.15
C LYS A 322 -5.18 -8.37 23.06
N LEU A 323 -5.98 -8.65 22.03
CA LEU A 323 -6.16 -7.71 20.93
C LEU A 323 -7.07 -6.54 21.35
N ALA A 324 -6.57 -5.33 21.20
CA ALA A 324 -7.33 -4.10 21.44
C ALA A 324 -8.50 -3.96 20.46
N LEU A 325 -9.52 -3.18 20.83
CA LEU A 325 -10.57 -2.79 19.89
C LEU A 325 -9.95 -1.93 18.77
N GLY A 326 -10.24 -2.26 17.51
CA GLY A 326 -9.56 -1.70 16.34
C GLY A 326 -8.20 -2.35 16.02
N GLY A 327 -7.73 -3.25 16.88
CA GLY A 327 -6.51 -4.03 16.65
C GLY A 327 -6.66 -5.01 15.49
N VAL A 328 -5.52 -5.39 14.93
CA VAL A 328 -5.44 -6.20 13.71
C VAL A 328 -4.69 -7.50 13.97
N VAL A 329 -5.23 -8.61 13.48
CA VAL A 329 -4.50 -9.87 13.27
C VAL A 329 -4.20 -10.00 11.79
N VAL A 330 -2.96 -10.34 11.48
CA VAL A 330 -2.50 -10.71 10.14
C VAL A 330 -2.05 -12.16 10.19
N LEU A 331 -2.55 -12.97 9.27
CA LEU A 331 -2.01 -14.30 8.97
C LEU A 331 -1.23 -14.18 7.65
N GLU A 332 0.09 -14.28 7.73
CA GLU A 332 1.01 -14.21 6.58
C GLU A 332 0.69 -15.35 5.61
N ASP A 333 0.68 -16.58 6.15
CA ASP A 333 0.74 -17.82 5.38
C ASP A 333 -0.51 -18.11 4.56
N TYR A 334 -1.62 -17.42 4.84
CA TYR A 334 -2.94 -17.75 4.29
C TYR A 334 -2.93 -17.80 2.77
N GLY A 335 -2.28 -16.85 2.11
CA GLY A 335 -2.22 -16.74 0.64
C GLY A 335 -1.32 -17.78 -0.03
N HIS A 336 -0.44 -18.45 0.72
CA HIS A 336 0.49 -19.41 0.17
C HIS A 336 -0.21 -20.75 -0.11
N ALA A 337 -0.19 -21.17 -1.37
CA ALA A 337 -0.92 -22.36 -1.81
C ALA A 337 -0.47 -23.67 -1.11
N ALA A 338 0.75 -23.70 -0.57
CA ALA A 338 1.30 -24.85 0.15
C ALA A 338 0.93 -24.88 1.64
N LEU A 339 0.46 -23.77 2.23
CA LEU A 339 0.28 -23.61 3.68
C LEU A 339 -1.19 -23.73 4.07
N LEU A 340 -1.75 -24.91 3.80
CA LEU A 340 -3.17 -25.16 4.03
C LEU A 340 -3.51 -25.23 5.53
N GLY A 341 -2.58 -25.60 6.40
CA GLY A 341 -2.80 -25.61 7.86
C GLY A 341 -3.22 -24.25 8.41
N ASN A 342 -2.47 -23.18 8.08
CA ASN A 342 -2.82 -21.81 8.45
C ASN A 342 -4.21 -21.40 7.92
N ARG A 343 -4.49 -21.69 6.65
CA ARG A 343 -5.79 -21.40 6.02
C ARG A 343 -6.95 -22.09 6.73
N VAL A 344 -6.79 -23.35 7.14
CA VAL A 344 -7.82 -24.08 7.89
C VAL A 344 -8.06 -23.42 9.25
N ALA A 345 -7.01 -23.06 9.98
CA ALA A 345 -7.14 -22.38 11.27
C ALA A 345 -7.86 -21.03 11.16
N ALA A 346 -7.58 -20.27 10.08
CA ALA A 346 -8.25 -19.00 9.81
C ALA A 346 -9.77 -19.17 9.65
N HIS A 347 -10.20 -20.12 8.80
CA HIS A 347 -11.61 -20.37 8.54
C HIS A 347 -12.34 -20.93 9.77
N GLU A 348 -11.72 -21.88 10.49
CA GLU A 348 -12.27 -22.41 11.73
C GLU A 348 -12.56 -21.31 12.74
N PHE A 349 -11.65 -20.34 12.86
CA PHE A 349 -11.78 -19.27 13.84
C PHE A 349 -12.72 -18.15 13.38
N PHE A 350 -12.62 -17.68 12.13
CA PHE A 350 -13.25 -16.44 11.69
C PHE A 350 -14.58 -16.58 10.95
N ASP A 351 -14.89 -17.72 10.32
CA ASP A 351 -16.09 -17.85 9.46
C ASP A 351 -17.42 -17.56 10.18
N LYS A 352 -17.44 -17.73 11.51
CA LYS A 352 -18.62 -17.48 12.36
C LYS A 352 -18.32 -16.49 13.49
N LYS A 353 -17.21 -15.77 13.43
CA LYS A 353 -16.78 -14.86 14.50
C LYS A 353 -17.52 -13.52 14.35
N GLU A 354 -18.31 -13.17 15.36
CA GLU A 354 -18.84 -11.82 15.51
C GLU A 354 -17.74 -10.85 15.94
N GLY A 355 -17.93 -9.55 15.67
CA GLY A 355 -16.93 -8.53 16.01
C GLY A 355 -15.65 -8.61 15.18
N ALA A 356 -15.68 -9.26 14.02
CA ALA A 356 -14.55 -9.39 13.10
C ALA A 356 -14.90 -8.83 11.72
N TYR A 357 -14.08 -7.93 11.21
CA TYR A 357 -14.05 -7.57 9.79
C TYR A 357 -12.83 -8.21 9.14
N THR A 358 -13.04 -9.12 8.19
CA THR A 358 -11.96 -9.89 7.57
C THR A 358 -11.86 -9.65 6.07
N TYR A 359 -10.64 -9.57 5.53
CA TYR A 359 -10.39 -9.54 4.10
C TYR A 359 -9.10 -10.27 3.72
N PHE A 360 -9.03 -10.69 2.46
CA PHE A 360 -7.82 -11.27 1.87
C PHE A 360 -7.12 -10.22 0.99
N SER A 361 -5.89 -9.85 1.34
CA SER A 361 -5.08 -8.94 0.54
C SER A 361 -4.49 -9.70 -0.64
N GLN A 362 -4.98 -9.40 -1.86
CA GLN A 362 -4.40 -9.92 -3.10
C GLN A 362 -3.02 -9.32 -3.41
N LEU A 363 -2.60 -8.29 -2.66
CA LEU A 363 -1.29 -7.67 -2.81
C LEU A 363 -0.21 -8.53 -2.14
N SER A 364 -0.33 -8.78 -0.84
CA SER A 364 0.64 -9.57 -0.05
C SER A 364 0.29 -11.05 0.08
N GLY A 365 -0.98 -11.43 -0.10
CA GLY A 365 -1.46 -12.76 0.25
C GLY A 365 -1.89 -12.88 1.73
N PHE A 366 -1.92 -11.78 2.48
CA PHE A 366 -2.35 -11.81 3.86
C PHE A 366 -3.84 -12.07 4.02
N PHE A 367 -4.20 -12.84 5.04
CA PHE A 367 -5.52 -12.73 5.65
C PHE A 367 -5.46 -11.71 6.78
N VAL A 368 -6.30 -10.67 6.69
CA VAL A 368 -6.32 -9.58 7.65
C VAL A 368 -7.67 -9.60 8.36
N ALA A 369 -7.65 -9.60 9.70
CA ALA A 369 -8.82 -9.53 10.55
C ALA A 369 -8.71 -8.32 11.49
N VAL A 370 -9.69 -7.43 11.41
CA VAL A 370 -9.80 -6.24 12.28
C VAL A 370 -10.85 -6.51 13.34
N LYS A 371 -10.49 -6.32 14.62
CA LYS A 371 -11.44 -6.43 15.72
C LYS A 371 -12.31 -5.19 15.79
N VAL A 372 -13.61 -5.39 15.61
CA VAL A 372 -14.62 -4.33 15.67
C VAL A 372 -15.57 -4.58 16.85
N ALA A 373 -16.31 -3.55 17.24
CA ALA A 373 -17.32 -3.71 18.28
C ALA A 373 -18.45 -4.61 17.75
N ASN A 374 -19.01 -5.43 18.63
CA ASN A 374 -20.18 -6.25 18.32
C ASN A 374 -21.43 -5.40 18.12
#